data_AF-A0A357NDS0-F1
#
_entry.id   AF-A0A357NDS0-F1
#
_cell.length_a   1.000
_cell.length_b   1.000
_cell.length_c   1.000
_cell.angle_alpha   90.00
_cell.angle_beta   90.00
_cell.angle_gamma   90.00
#
_symmetry.space_group_name_H-M   'P 1'
#
loop_
_entity.id
_entity.type
_entity.pdbx_description
1 polymer ?
#
loop_
_entity_poly.entity_id
_entity_poly.type
_entity_poly.pdbx_seq_one_letter_code
_entity_poly.pdbx_strand_id
1 'polypeptide(L)'
;MKLGARLAAIAAYVLPGSRVADIGTDHGYLAAHLAARGDVGFVIAGDVNEGPLATARELINNLGLTDKIAVRLGDGLAVVRPEEVDTVVIAGMGGTTMIHILTPQTGLAHKLKRLILQPMVGAGTLRLWLVKNGFCLVDERLVREEGRIYEIIVAEPSPGTPDNLLSVEFGFLLWKKRDPLLKEYWQQILAHLQAVQESLRQSTQGSQHPKYRENMEKMLFLKERIRCL
;
A
#
# COMPACT_ATOMS: atom_id res chain seq x y z
N MET A 1 -1.48 15.45 -16.95
CA MET A 1 -2.45 15.56 -15.84
C MET A 1 -1.71 15.69 -14.53
N LYS A 2 -2.14 16.59 -13.64
CA LYS A 2 -1.52 16.75 -12.32
C LYS A 2 -2.17 15.79 -11.34
N LEU A 3 -1.41 14.80 -10.86
CA LEU A 3 -1.86 13.90 -9.80
C LEU A 3 -1.96 14.64 -8.47
N GLY A 4 -2.86 14.20 -7.60
CA GLY A 4 -2.81 14.50 -6.18
C GLY A 4 -1.49 14.03 -5.56
N ALA A 5 -1.13 14.59 -4.39
CA ALA A 5 0.11 14.26 -3.70
C ALA A 5 0.24 12.75 -3.42
N ARG A 6 -0.87 12.06 -3.12
CA ARG A 6 -0.90 10.61 -2.84
C ARG A 6 -0.52 9.79 -4.08
N LEU A 7 -1.22 9.99 -5.19
CA LEU A 7 -0.94 9.28 -6.44
C LEU A 7 0.44 9.67 -7.01
N ALA A 8 0.87 10.92 -6.85
CA ALA A 8 2.20 11.36 -7.27
C ALA A 8 3.30 10.64 -6.47
N ALA A 9 3.11 10.46 -5.15
CA ALA A 9 4.06 9.73 -4.32
C ALA A 9 4.11 8.23 -4.66
N ILE A 10 2.98 7.62 -5.04
CA ILE A 10 2.94 6.25 -5.57
C ILE A 10 3.71 6.15 -6.89
N ALA A 11 3.43 7.05 -7.84
CA ALA A 11 4.08 7.07 -9.16
C ALA A 11 5.60 7.25 -9.07
N ALA A 12 6.10 7.96 -8.05
CA ALA A 12 7.52 8.14 -7.81
C ALA A 12 8.28 6.83 -7.49
N TYR A 13 7.58 5.77 -7.08
CA TYR A 13 8.18 4.46 -6.81
C TYR A 13 8.20 3.51 -8.01
N VAL A 14 7.54 3.89 -9.10
CA VAL A 14 7.57 3.16 -10.37
C VAL A 14 8.89 3.45 -11.08
N LEU A 15 9.70 2.42 -11.27
CA LEU A 15 11.01 2.52 -11.89
C LEU A 15 10.90 2.80 -13.41
N PRO A 16 11.84 3.56 -13.99
CA PRO A 16 11.96 3.68 -15.44
C PRO A 16 12.12 2.31 -16.11
N GLY A 17 11.50 2.12 -17.27
CA GLY A 17 11.48 0.90 -18.06
C GLY A 17 10.49 -0.16 -17.56
N SER A 18 9.84 0.03 -16.41
CA SER A 18 8.89 -0.95 -15.87
C SER A 18 7.69 -1.19 -16.78
N ARG A 19 7.13 -2.38 -16.69
CA ARG A 19 5.78 -2.71 -17.15
C ARG A 19 4.90 -2.86 -15.92
N VAL A 20 3.82 -2.09 -15.86
CA VAL A 20 3.08 -1.86 -14.61
C VAL A 20 1.66 -2.40 -14.71
N ALA A 21 1.13 -3.00 -13.64
CA ALA A 21 -0.31 -3.17 -13.46
C ALA A 21 -0.81 -2.29 -12.30
N ASP A 22 -1.78 -1.44 -12.60
CA ASP A 22 -2.51 -0.59 -11.65
C ASP A 22 -3.83 -1.30 -11.30
N ILE A 23 -3.89 -1.90 -10.10
CA ILE A 23 -4.99 -2.75 -9.66
C ILE A 23 -5.97 -1.95 -8.82
N GLY A 24 -7.24 -1.95 -9.24
CA GLY A 24 -8.25 -1.02 -8.72
C GLY A 24 -7.97 0.39 -9.22
N THR A 25 -7.76 0.52 -10.53
CA THR A 25 -7.26 1.73 -11.20
C THR A 25 -8.10 2.99 -10.99
N ASP A 26 -9.35 2.83 -10.52
CA ASP A 26 -10.27 3.92 -10.12
C ASP A 26 -10.22 5.12 -11.08
N HIS A 27 -10.81 4.92 -12.26
CA HIS A 27 -10.86 5.85 -13.40
C HIS A 27 -9.55 6.03 -14.21
N GLY A 28 -8.48 5.30 -13.91
CA GLY A 28 -7.31 5.23 -14.81
C GLY A 28 -6.32 6.38 -14.67
N TYR A 29 -6.44 7.22 -13.63
CA TYR A 29 -5.61 8.41 -13.49
C TYR A 29 -4.12 8.09 -13.30
N LEU A 30 -3.80 7.10 -12.46
CA LEU A 30 -2.41 6.67 -12.26
C LEU A 30 -1.86 6.04 -13.54
N ALA A 31 -2.62 5.13 -14.15
CA ALA A 31 -2.23 4.50 -15.42
C ALA A 31 -1.96 5.52 -16.54
N ALA A 32 -2.87 6.49 -16.73
CA ALA A 32 -2.72 7.57 -17.69
C ALA A 32 -1.49 8.44 -17.39
N HIS A 33 -1.25 8.78 -16.12
CA HIS A 33 -0.09 9.56 -15.73
C HIS A 33 1.23 8.82 -16.02
N LEU A 34 1.32 7.53 -15.66
CA LEU A 34 2.51 6.71 -15.89
C LEU A 34 2.81 6.56 -17.40
N ALA A 35 1.79 6.29 -18.22
CA ALA A 35 1.97 6.17 -19.66
C ALA A 35 2.35 7.52 -20.31
N ALA A 36 1.80 8.64 -19.81
CA ALA A 36 2.12 9.98 -20.28
C ALA A 36 3.53 10.44 -19.86
N ARG A 37 4.07 9.94 -18.75
CA ARG A 37 5.46 10.21 -18.29
C ARG A 37 6.50 9.72 -19.29
N GLY A 38 6.16 8.68 -20.06
CA GLY A 38 6.95 8.20 -21.20
C GLY A 38 8.18 7.36 -20.86
N ASP A 39 8.43 7.10 -19.58
CA ASP A 39 9.53 6.27 -19.08
C ASP A 39 9.06 4.89 -18.60
N VAL A 40 7.78 4.54 -18.78
CA VAL A 40 7.20 3.22 -18.49
C VAL A 40 6.92 2.52 -19.81
N GLY A 41 7.23 1.23 -19.90
CA GLY A 41 7.10 0.46 -21.14
C GLY A 41 5.66 0.13 -21.51
N PHE A 42 4.82 -0.20 -20.53
CA PHE A 42 3.42 -0.57 -20.72
C PHE A 42 2.65 -0.51 -19.40
N VAL A 43 1.34 -0.21 -19.44
CA VAL A 43 0.48 -0.23 -18.26
C VAL A 43 -0.76 -1.09 -18.47
N ILE A 44 -1.14 -1.87 -17.47
CA ILE A 44 -2.45 -2.50 -17.35
C ILE A 44 -3.25 -1.70 -16.32
N ALA A 45 -4.40 -1.19 -16.71
CA ALA A 45 -5.38 -0.59 -15.81
C ALA A 45 -6.47 -1.64 -15.53
N GLY A 46 -6.48 -2.20 -14.32
CA GLY A 46 -7.37 -3.27 -13.91
C GLY A 46 -8.39 -2.82 -12.88
N ASP A 47 -9.63 -3.28 -13.00
CA ASP A 47 -10.66 -3.11 -11.98
C ASP A 47 -11.66 -4.28 -12.04
N VAL A 48 -12.33 -4.54 -10.93
CA VAL A 48 -13.40 -5.55 -10.85
C VAL A 48 -14.74 -4.98 -11.34
N ASN A 49 -14.86 -3.65 -11.42
CA ASN A 49 -16.08 -2.96 -11.80
C ASN A 49 -15.97 -2.35 -13.20
N GLU A 50 -17.00 -2.55 -14.03
CA GLU A 50 -17.03 -2.02 -15.38
C GLU A 50 -17.17 -0.49 -15.43
N GLY A 51 -17.82 0.12 -14.43
CA GLY A 51 -18.02 1.58 -14.35
C GLY A 51 -16.70 2.37 -14.34
N PRO A 52 -15.81 2.15 -13.36
CA PRO A 52 -14.47 2.75 -13.34
C PRO A 52 -13.66 2.48 -14.61
N LEU A 53 -13.80 1.29 -15.21
CA LEU A 53 -13.11 0.94 -16.47
C LEU A 53 -13.65 1.71 -17.66
N ALA A 54 -14.96 1.95 -17.74
CA ALA A 54 -15.54 2.80 -18.78
C ALA A 54 -14.95 4.21 -18.70
N THR A 55 -14.90 4.81 -17.51
CA THR A 55 -14.25 6.12 -17.31
C THR A 55 -12.76 6.08 -17.67
N ALA A 56 -12.05 5.01 -17.29
CA ALA A 56 -10.65 4.84 -17.64
C ALA A 56 -10.44 4.77 -19.16
N ARG A 57 -11.28 4.02 -19.90
CA ARG A 57 -11.22 3.92 -21.36
C ARG A 57 -11.46 5.29 -22.02
N GLU A 58 -12.46 6.04 -21.57
CA GLU A 58 -12.73 7.39 -22.08
C GLU A 58 -11.53 8.31 -21.86
N LEU A 59 -10.97 8.33 -20.65
CA LEU A 59 -9.79 9.11 -20.33
C LEU A 59 -8.59 8.74 -21.22
N ILE A 60 -8.29 7.45 -21.33
CA ILE A 60 -7.17 6.91 -22.11
C ILE A 60 -7.31 7.26 -23.59
N ASN A 61 -8.53 7.14 -24.14
CA ASN A 61 -8.83 7.50 -25.52
C ASN A 61 -8.65 9.01 -25.76
N ASN A 62 -9.20 9.84 -24.88
CA ASN A 62 -9.09 11.30 -24.98
C ASN A 62 -7.64 11.80 -24.89
N LEU A 63 -6.77 11.06 -24.21
CA LEU A 63 -5.34 11.36 -24.10
C LEU A 63 -4.49 10.70 -25.21
N GLY A 64 -5.07 9.89 -26.09
CA GLY A 64 -4.35 9.18 -27.14
C GLY A 64 -3.35 8.14 -26.60
N LEU A 65 -3.68 7.49 -25.48
CA LEU A 65 -2.78 6.55 -24.76
C LEU A 65 -3.16 5.08 -24.95
N THR A 66 -4.08 4.77 -25.88
CA THR A 66 -4.61 3.42 -26.11
C THR A 66 -3.54 2.38 -26.45
N ASP A 67 -2.45 2.79 -27.10
CA ASP A 67 -1.35 1.87 -27.46
C ASP A 67 -0.41 1.55 -26.28
N LYS A 68 -0.51 2.33 -25.20
CA LYS A 68 0.37 2.21 -24.02
C LYS A 68 -0.34 1.60 -22.81
N ILE A 69 -1.67 1.55 -22.83
CA ILE A 69 -2.48 1.11 -21.69
C ILE A 69 -3.51 0.08 -22.13
N ALA A 70 -3.48 -1.11 -21.54
CA ALA A 70 -4.59 -2.05 -21.63
C ALA A 70 -5.55 -1.92 -20.44
N VAL A 71 -6.84 -1.74 -20.73
CA VAL A 71 -7.89 -1.71 -19.71
C VAL A 71 -8.54 -3.09 -19.59
N ARG A 72 -8.58 -3.66 -18.37
CA ARG A 72 -9.03 -5.05 -18.15
C ARG A 72 -10.01 -5.15 -16.99
N LEU A 73 -11.11 -5.86 -17.22
CA LEU A 73 -12.06 -6.26 -16.19
C LEU A 73 -11.57 -7.56 -15.55
N GLY A 74 -11.41 -7.56 -14.22
CA GLY A 74 -11.03 -8.75 -13.47
C GLY A 74 -10.73 -8.45 -12.00
N ASP A 75 -10.77 -9.49 -11.18
CA ASP A 75 -10.53 -9.39 -9.75
C ASP A 75 -9.03 -9.43 -9.42
N GLY A 76 -8.52 -8.34 -8.85
CA GLY A 76 -7.15 -8.25 -8.36
C GLY A 76 -6.11 -8.60 -9.43
N LEU A 77 -5.19 -9.51 -9.11
CA LEU A 77 -4.12 -9.94 -10.01
C LEU A 77 -4.59 -10.83 -11.17
N ALA A 78 -5.87 -11.19 -11.27
CA ALA A 78 -6.39 -11.99 -12.39
C ALA A 78 -6.30 -11.25 -13.74
N VAL A 79 -6.17 -9.92 -13.73
CA VAL A 79 -5.98 -9.11 -14.95
C VAL A 79 -4.56 -9.22 -15.54
N VAL A 80 -3.63 -9.82 -14.80
CA VAL A 80 -2.21 -9.90 -15.16
C VAL A 80 -1.86 -11.30 -15.63
N ARG A 81 -1.23 -11.41 -16.80
CA ARG A 81 -0.66 -12.67 -17.29
C ARG A 81 0.77 -12.84 -16.75
N PRO A 82 1.27 -14.08 -16.60
CA PRO A 82 2.65 -14.32 -16.20
C PRO A 82 3.64 -13.54 -17.07
N GLU A 83 4.65 -12.92 -16.44
CA GLU A 83 5.74 -12.17 -17.10
C GLU A 83 5.30 -10.94 -17.91
N GLU A 84 4.02 -10.59 -17.86
CA GLU A 84 3.48 -9.47 -18.63
C GLU A 84 3.83 -8.11 -18.02
N VAL A 85 4.00 -8.06 -16.70
CA VAL A 85 4.38 -6.88 -15.93
C VAL A 85 5.44 -7.26 -14.90
N ASP A 86 6.25 -6.28 -14.50
CA ASP A 86 7.26 -6.44 -13.45
C ASP A 86 6.92 -5.67 -12.18
N THR A 87 5.99 -4.72 -12.25
CA THR A 87 5.60 -3.88 -11.12
C THR A 87 4.09 -3.90 -10.97
N VAL A 88 3.61 -4.07 -9.74
CA VAL A 88 2.18 -3.96 -9.42
C VAL A 88 1.97 -2.82 -8.44
N VAL A 89 0.98 -1.99 -8.73
CA VAL A 89 0.45 -0.98 -7.80
C VAL A 89 -0.92 -1.44 -7.31
N ILE A 90 -1.15 -1.38 -6.00
CA ILE A 90 -2.48 -1.53 -5.40
C ILE A 90 -2.68 -0.38 -4.43
N ALA A 91 -3.62 0.52 -4.71
CA ALA A 91 -3.81 1.75 -3.94
C ALA A 91 -5.29 1.95 -3.57
N GLY A 92 -5.54 2.71 -2.50
CA GLY A 92 -6.91 3.06 -2.09
C GLY A 92 -7.74 1.92 -1.47
N MET A 93 -7.13 0.76 -1.19
CA MET A 93 -7.81 -0.40 -0.59
C MET A 93 -7.43 -0.63 0.87
N GLY A 94 -8.24 -1.39 1.62
CA GLY A 94 -7.86 -1.86 2.95
C GLY A 94 -6.75 -2.92 2.88
N GLY A 95 -5.86 -2.97 3.88
CA GLY A 95 -4.76 -3.94 3.93
C GLY A 95 -5.23 -5.39 3.84
N THR A 96 -6.36 -5.75 4.48
CA THR A 96 -6.97 -7.08 4.35
C THR A 96 -7.37 -7.38 2.90
N THR A 97 -7.97 -6.43 2.19
CA THR A 97 -8.32 -6.59 0.77
C THR A 97 -7.08 -6.81 -0.09
N MET A 98 -6.01 -6.05 0.15
CA MET A 98 -4.74 -6.25 -0.55
C MET A 98 -4.16 -7.66 -0.29
N ILE A 99 -4.22 -8.14 0.95
CA ILE A 99 -3.83 -9.51 1.30
C ILE A 99 -4.68 -10.54 0.53
N HIS A 100 -6.00 -10.34 0.43
CA HIS A 100 -6.89 -11.21 -0.34
C HIS A 100 -6.57 -11.22 -1.84
N ILE A 101 -6.16 -10.09 -2.41
CA ILE A 101 -5.72 -9.99 -3.80
C ILE A 101 -4.40 -10.74 -4.03
N LEU A 102 -3.44 -10.60 -3.10
CA LEU A 102 -2.09 -11.14 -3.26
C LEU A 102 -2.01 -12.64 -2.93
N THR A 103 -2.70 -13.11 -1.88
CA THR A 103 -2.62 -14.49 -1.37
C THR A 103 -2.82 -15.57 -2.44
N PRO A 104 -3.93 -15.58 -3.22
CA PRO A 104 -4.15 -16.64 -4.22
C PRO A 104 -3.14 -16.60 -5.38
N GLN A 105 -2.46 -15.47 -5.56
CA GLN A 105 -1.55 -15.20 -6.67
C GLN A 105 -0.12 -14.96 -6.19
N THR A 106 0.24 -15.47 -5.01
CA THR A 106 1.57 -15.29 -4.39
C THR A 106 2.70 -15.74 -5.32
N GLY A 107 2.49 -16.82 -6.09
CA GLY A 107 3.45 -17.28 -7.10
C GLY A 107 3.69 -16.29 -8.25
N LEU A 108 2.66 -15.56 -8.69
CA LEU A 108 2.81 -14.45 -9.64
C LEU A 108 3.50 -13.27 -8.95
N ALA A 109 3.08 -12.93 -7.74
CA ALA A 109 3.63 -11.81 -6.99
C ALA A 109 5.15 -11.97 -6.71
N HIS A 110 5.64 -13.18 -6.48
CA HIS A 110 7.08 -13.48 -6.33
C HIS A 110 7.90 -13.36 -7.61
N LYS A 111 7.25 -13.37 -8.79
CA LYS A 111 7.93 -13.17 -10.08
C LYS A 111 8.00 -11.68 -10.46
N LEU A 112 7.29 -10.82 -9.75
CA LEU A 112 7.39 -9.37 -9.93
C LEU A 112 8.75 -8.88 -9.41
N LYS A 113 9.17 -7.73 -9.89
CA LYS A 113 10.29 -6.98 -9.30
C LYS A 113 9.83 -6.17 -8.10
N ARG A 114 8.61 -5.61 -8.14
CA ARG A 114 8.15 -4.66 -7.12
C ARG A 114 6.64 -4.63 -6.91
N LEU A 115 6.24 -4.50 -5.66
CA LEU A 115 4.91 -4.14 -5.20
C LEU A 115 4.94 -2.73 -4.63
N ILE A 116 4.01 -1.87 -5.05
CA ILE A 116 3.80 -0.53 -4.50
C ILE A 116 2.38 -0.48 -3.95
N LEU A 117 2.25 -0.37 -2.63
CA LEU A 117 1.00 -0.60 -1.93
C LEU A 117 0.63 0.64 -1.12
N GLN A 118 -0.59 1.14 -1.27
CA GLN A 118 -1.12 2.24 -0.48
C GLN A 118 -2.39 1.78 0.26
N PRO A 119 -2.25 1.15 1.44
CA PRO A 119 -3.41 0.76 2.24
C PRO A 119 -4.09 1.99 2.86
N MET A 120 -5.42 1.99 2.87
CA MET A 120 -6.23 3.01 3.56
C MET A 120 -6.35 2.74 5.07
N VAL A 121 -6.29 1.46 5.45
CA VAL A 121 -6.33 0.95 6.82
C VAL A 121 -5.54 -0.35 6.89
N GLY A 122 -5.09 -0.76 8.08
CA GLY A 122 -4.47 -2.08 8.28
C GLY A 122 -3.07 -2.22 7.66
N ALA A 123 -2.32 -1.12 7.55
CA ALA A 123 -0.94 -1.13 7.03
C ALA A 123 -0.03 -2.09 7.82
N GLY A 124 -0.11 -2.10 9.15
CA GLY A 124 0.68 -3.00 9.98
C GLY A 124 0.43 -4.49 9.69
N THR A 125 -0.85 -4.88 9.53
CA THR A 125 -1.22 -6.24 9.11
C THR A 125 -0.65 -6.58 7.74
N LEU A 126 -0.71 -5.65 6.78
CA LEU A 126 -0.16 -5.83 5.44
C LEU A 126 1.36 -6.02 5.47
N ARG A 127 2.09 -5.20 6.23
CA ARG A 127 3.55 -5.34 6.40
C ARG A 127 3.94 -6.70 6.96
N LEU A 128 3.25 -7.14 8.01
CA LEU A 128 3.48 -8.44 8.62
C LEU A 128 3.19 -9.59 7.66
N TRP A 129 2.12 -9.46 6.85
CA TRP A 129 1.81 -10.46 5.82
C TRP A 129 2.89 -10.51 4.73
N LEU A 130 3.33 -9.36 4.22
CA LEU A 130 4.40 -9.29 3.20
C LEU A 130 5.65 -10.02 3.66
N VAL A 131 6.14 -9.68 4.87
CA VAL A 131 7.32 -10.30 5.47
C VAL A 131 7.16 -11.81 5.64
N LYS A 132 6.00 -12.26 6.18
CA LYS A 132 5.72 -13.68 6.38
C LYS A 132 5.62 -14.47 5.07
N ASN A 133 5.33 -13.79 3.96
CA ASN A 133 5.20 -14.39 2.63
C ASN A 133 6.41 -14.08 1.74
N GLY A 134 7.61 -13.88 2.31
CA GLY A 134 8.85 -13.81 1.54
C GLY A 134 9.05 -12.52 0.74
N PHE A 135 8.42 -11.43 1.17
CA PHE A 135 8.70 -10.09 0.65
C PHE A 135 9.54 -9.29 1.66
N CYS A 136 10.49 -8.51 1.15
CA CYS A 136 11.21 -7.52 1.92
C CYS A 136 10.60 -6.14 1.67
N LEU A 137 10.43 -5.35 2.73
CA LEU A 137 10.10 -3.93 2.59
C LEU A 137 11.38 -3.18 2.19
N VAL A 138 11.36 -2.45 1.09
CA VAL A 138 12.55 -1.77 0.54
C VAL A 138 12.48 -0.25 0.70
N ASP A 139 11.28 0.31 0.72
CA ASP A 139 11.05 1.71 1.10
C ASP A 139 9.61 1.89 1.61
N GLU A 140 9.38 2.98 2.33
CA GLU A 140 8.07 3.39 2.79
C GLU A 140 7.99 4.91 2.78
N ARG A 141 6.82 5.51 2.62
CA ARG A 141 6.66 6.96 2.69
C ARG A 141 5.32 7.37 3.26
N LEU A 142 5.34 8.44 4.06
CA LEU A 142 4.13 9.14 4.46
C LEU A 142 3.87 10.31 3.53
N VAL A 143 2.61 10.53 3.18
CA VAL A 143 2.17 11.66 2.36
C VAL A 143 0.89 12.25 2.91
N ARG A 144 0.84 13.58 2.96
CA ARG A 144 -0.37 14.31 3.36
C ARG A 144 -1.16 14.73 2.13
N GLU A 145 -2.44 14.39 2.10
CA GLU A 145 -3.39 14.83 1.09
C GLU A 145 -4.75 15.05 1.77
N GLU A 146 -5.38 16.20 1.51
CA GLU A 146 -6.72 16.55 2.05
C GLU A 146 -6.85 16.37 3.57
N GLY A 147 -5.80 16.76 4.32
CA GLY A 147 -5.78 16.68 5.78
C GLY A 147 -5.60 15.28 6.37
N ARG A 148 -5.37 14.26 5.52
CA ARG A 148 -5.08 12.87 5.95
C ARG A 148 -3.64 12.50 5.64
N ILE A 149 -3.04 11.67 6.49
CA ILE A 149 -1.73 11.07 6.24
C ILE A 149 -1.96 9.66 5.68
N TYR A 150 -1.35 9.38 4.53
CA TYR A 150 -1.37 8.09 3.86
C TYR A 150 0.01 7.45 3.91
N GLU A 151 0.02 6.13 4.03
CA GLU A 151 1.22 5.31 3.95
C GLU A 151 1.36 4.68 2.57
N ILE A 152 2.57 4.73 2.02
CA ILE A 152 2.99 3.98 0.85
C ILE A 152 4.05 2.99 1.31
N ILE A 153 3.86 1.71 0.97
CA ILE A 153 4.74 0.60 1.28
C ILE A 153 5.28 0.07 -0.04
N VAL A 154 6.60 -0.04 -0.15
CA VAL A 154 7.27 -0.63 -1.31
C VAL A 154 7.91 -1.94 -0.87
N ALA A 155 7.56 -3.03 -1.55
CA ALA A 155 8.04 -4.35 -1.23
C ALA A 155 8.56 -5.07 -2.48
N GLU A 156 9.56 -5.93 -2.30
CA GLU A 156 10.16 -6.73 -3.37
C GLU A 156 10.28 -8.20 -2.91
N PRO A 157 10.14 -9.18 -3.82
CA PRO A 157 10.38 -10.58 -3.48
C PRO A 157 11.82 -10.80 -3.02
N SER A 158 11.99 -11.14 -1.75
CA SER A 158 13.31 -11.45 -1.20
C SER A 158 13.15 -12.17 0.13
N PRO A 159 13.80 -13.33 0.32
CA PRO A 159 13.82 -14.00 1.61
C PRO A 159 14.64 -13.16 2.59
N GLY A 160 13.95 -12.49 3.51
CA GLY A 160 14.55 -11.76 4.61
C GLY A 160 13.54 -11.64 5.74
N THR A 161 13.94 -11.99 6.95
CA THR A 161 13.09 -11.86 8.14
C THR A 161 13.61 -10.67 8.95
N PRO A 162 12.81 -9.63 9.19
CA PRO A 162 13.16 -8.56 10.10
C PRO A 162 13.27 -9.10 11.53
N ASP A 163 14.26 -8.62 12.29
CA ASP A 163 14.51 -9.09 13.66
C ASP A 163 13.38 -8.74 14.64
N ASN A 164 12.54 -7.74 14.33
CA ASN A 164 11.51 -7.24 15.24
C ASN A 164 10.18 -6.97 14.52
N LEU A 165 9.18 -7.83 14.77
CA LEU A 165 7.85 -7.73 14.15
C LEU A 165 7.04 -6.50 14.57
N LEU A 166 7.18 -5.99 15.79
CA LEU A 166 6.51 -4.73 16.19
C LEU A 166 7.07 -3.54 15.43
N SER A 167 8.39 -3.53 15.19
CA SER A 167 9.00 -2.48 14.37
C SER A 167 8.51 -2.55 12.93
N VAL A 168 8.34 -3.76 12.39
CA VAL A 168 7.72 -3.96 11.09
C VAL A 168 6.30 -3.41 11.08
N GLU A 169 5.46 -3.78 12.04
CA GLU A 169 4.06 -3.37 12.09
C GLU A 169 3.88 -1.84 12.00
N PHE A 170 4.73 -1.08 12.69
CA PHE A 170 4.67 0.39 12.72
C PHE A 170 5.50 1.12 11.66
N GLY A 171 6.08 0.40 10.69
CA GLY A 171 6.85 0.98 9.60
C GLY A 171 8.29 1.31 10.01
N PHE A 172 9.12 0.28 10.18
CA PHE A 172 10.52 0.45 10.60
C PHE A 172 11.34 1.29 9.62
N LEU A 173 11.02 1.32 8.32
CA LEU A 173 11.74 2.14 7.36
C LEU A 173 11.37 3.60 7.51
N LEU A 174 10.09 3.91 7.80
CA LEU A 174 9.67 5.27 8.14
C LEU A 174 10.48 5.81 9.33
N TRP A 175 10.68 4.99 10.36
CA TRP A 175 11.53 5.31 11.50
C TRP A 175 13.00 5.50 11.11
N LYS A 176 13.58 4.53 10.41
CA LYS A 176 15.00 4.53 10.02
C LYS A 176 15.35 5.78 9.21
N LYS A 177 14.47 6.20 8.30
CA LYS A 177 14.65 7.39 7.47
C LYS A 177 14.20 8.70 8.13
N ARG A 178 13.61 8.63 9.32
CA ARG A 178 13.03 9.78 10.05
C ARG A 178 12.04 10.56 9.17
N ASP A 179 11.03 9.87 8.65
CA ASP A 179 10.02 10.52 7.81
C ASP A 179 9.45 11.76 8.52
N PRO A 180 9.37 12.94 7.86
CA PRO A 180 8.96 14.18 8.52
C PRO A 180 7.53 14.13 9.07
N LEU A 181 6.66 13.26 8.54
CA LEU A 181 5.29 13.11 9.03
C LEU A 181 5.16 12.00 10.10
N LEU A 182 6.25 11.30 10.44
CA LEU A 182 6.19 10.11 11.29
C LEU A 182 5.67 10.38 12.68
N LYS A 183 6.13 11.47 13.30
CA LYS A 183 5.73 11.83 14.66
C LYS A 183 4.23 12.02 14.77
N GLU A 184 3.66 12.80 13.85
CA GLU A 184 2.22 13.05 13.78
C GLU A 184 1.45 11.77 13.45
N TYR A 185 1.93 10.99 12.48
CA TYR A 185 1.31 9.72 12.10
C TYR A 185 1.24 8.73 13.27
N TRP A 186 2.35 8.54 13.99
CA TRP A 186 2.37 7.67 15.17
C TRP A 186 1.58 8.21 16.35
N GLN A 187 1.46 9.53 16.51
CA GLN A 187 0.55 10.13 17.49
C GLN A 187 -0.91 9.81 17.18
N GLN A 188 -1.31 9.81 15.89
CA GLN A 188 -2.66 9.41 15.48
C GLN A 188 -2.94 7.93 15.81
N ILE A 189 -1.99 7.04 15.54
CA ILE A 189 -2.10 5.62 15.90
C ILE A 189 -2.18 5.46 17.41
N LEU A 190 -1.31 6.14 18.17
CA LEU A 190 -1.31 6.08 19.63
C LEU A 190 -2.64 6.53 20.22
N ALA A 191 -3.21 7.62 19.71
CA ALA A 191 -4.53 8.11 20.13
C ALA A 191 -5.64 7.08 19.84
N HIS A 192 -5.60 6.43 18.67
CA HIS A 192 -6.54 5.37 18.33
C HIS A 192 -6.41 4.17 19.28
N LEU A 193 -5.18 3.69 19.54
CA LEU A 193 -4.92 2.60 20.48
C LEU A 193 -5.41 2.94 21.90
N GLN A 194 -5.20 4.17 22.36
CA GLN A 194 -5.69 4.65 23.66
C GLN A 194 -7.21 4.62 23.75
N ALA A 195 -7.91 5.07 22.70
CA ALA A 195 -9.37 5.03 22.66
C ALA A 195 -9.89 3.58 22.73
N VAL A 196 -9.31 2.67 21.95
CA VAL A 196 -9.66 1.23 21.98
C VAL A 196 -9.37 0.63 23.36
N GLN A 197 -8.24 0.98 23.97
CA GLN A 197 -7.86 0.49 25.29
C GLN A 197 -8.85 0.90 26.38
N GLU A 198 -9.32 2.15 26.36
CA GLU A 198 -10.29 2.66 27.31
C GLU A 198 -11.66 1.97 27.13
N SER A 199 -12.11 1.80 25.88
CA SER A 199 -13.33 1.03 25.59
C SER A 199 -13.25 -0.41 26.08
N LEU A 200 -12.10 -1.08 25.92
CA LEU A 200 -11.90 -2.44 26.44
C LEU A 200 -11.91 -2.46 27.97
N ARG A 201 -11.28 -1.49 28.63
CA ARG A 201 -11.24 -1.40 30.10
C ARG A 201 -12.63 -1.30 30.73
N GLN A 202 -13.55 -0.61 30.07
CA GLN A 202 -14.93 -0.41 30.54
C GLN A 202 -15.83 -1.65 30.36
N SER A 203 -15.40 -2.65 29.60
CA SER A 203 -16.15 -3.88 29.39
C SER A 203 -15.81 -4.95 30.44
N THR A 204 -16.82 -5.72 30.87
CA THR A 204 -16.76 -6.65 32.02
C THR A 204 -15.64 -7.70 31.94
N GLN A 205 -15.17 -8.04 30.73
CA GLN A 205 -14.05 -8.97 30.51
C GLN A 205 -12.92 -8.39 29.64
N GLY A 206 -12.97 -7.11 29.25
CA GLY A 206 -12.03 -6.58 28.26
C GLY A 206 -10.59 -6.51 28.75
N SER A 207 -10.35 -6.35 30.05
CA SER A 207 -9.01 -6.41 30.66
C SER A 207 -8.37 -7.80 30.59
N GLN A 208 -9.17 -8.86 30.38
CA GLN A 208 -8.69 -10.24 30.19
C GLN A 208 -8.54 -10.61 28.71
N HIS A 209 -9.02 -9.78 27.79
CA HIS A 209 -8.95 -10.02 26.36
C HIS A 209 -7.50 -9.90 25.86
N PRO A 210 -6.99 -10.81 25.00
CA PRO A 210 -5.60 -10.76 24.50
C PRO A 210 -5.21 -9.41 23.89
N LYS A 211 -6.14 -8.80 23.14
CA LYS A 211 -6.01 -7.46 22.54
C LYS A 211 -5.67 -6.35 23.54
N TYR A 212 -6.08 -6.48 24.81
CA TYR A 212 -5.77 -5.48 25.84
C TYR A 212 -4.26 -5.43 26.12
N ARG A 213 -3.62 -6.60 26.27
CA ARG A 213 -2.17 -6.69 26.50
C ARG A 213 -1.38 -6.28 25.25
N GLU A 214 -1.82 -6.75 24.09
CA GLU A 214 -1.22 -6.39 22.80
C GLU A 214 -1.23 -4.88 22.56
N ASN A 215 -2.36 -4.22 22.82
CA ASN A 215 -2.47 -2.76 22.72
C ASN A 215 -1.53 -2.04 23.69
N MET A 216 -1.37 -2.52 24.93
CA MET A 216 -0.43 -1.92 25.87
C MET A 216 1.02 -1.97 25.37
N GLU A 217 1.44 -3.12 24.85
CA GLU A 217 2.77 -3.31 24.28
C GLU A 217 3.01 -2.36 23.10
N LYS A 218 2.04 -2.29 22.18
CA LYS A 218 2.06 -1.35 21.05
C LYS A 218 2.13 0.12 21.50
N MET A 219 1.34 0.49 22.50
CA MET A 219 1.35 1.85 23.05
C MET A 219 2.69 2.19 23.70
N LEU A 220 3.30 1.25 24.44
CA LEU A 220 4.62 1.45 25.04
C LEU A 220 5.69 1.64 23.94
N PHE A 221 5.69 0.75 22.95
CA PHE A 221 6.58 0.80 21.79
C PHE A 221 6.55 2.17 21.10
N LEU A 222 5.34 2.70 20.84
CA LEU A 222 5.16 3.99 20.19
C LEU A 222 5.60 5.15 21.10
N LYS A 223 5.20 5.16 22.38
CA LYS A 223 5.54 6.24 23.32
C LYS A 223 7.05 6.42 23.48
N GLU A 224 7.80 5.32 23.60
CA GLU A 224 9.26 5.37 23.73
C GLU A 224 9.90 5.99 22.49
N ARG A 225 9.44 5.61 21.30
CA ARG A 225 10.04 6.06 20.03
C ARG A 225 9.61 7.46 19.64
N ILE A 226 8.35 7.85 19.86
CA ILE A 226 7.86 9.22 19.62
C ILE A 226 8.69 10.26 20.39
N ARG A 227 9.20 9.92 21.59
CA ARG A 227 10.08 10.81 22.37
C ARG A 227 11.42 11.09 21.70
N CYS A 228 11.88 10.19 20.83
CA CYS A 228 13.15 10.33 20.13
C CYS A 228 12.99 10.84 18.68
N LEU A 229 11.80 11.30 18.29
CA LEU A 229 11.50 12.03 17.02
C LEU A 229 11.28 13.51 17.31
#